data_AF-A0A661B6M4-F1
#
_entry.id   AF-A0A661B6M4-F1
#
_cell.length_a   1.000
_cell.length_b   1.000
_cell.length_c   1.000
_cell.angle_alpha   90.00
_cell.angle_beta   90.00
_cell.angle_gamma   90.00
#
_symmetry.space_group_name_H-M   'P 1'
#
loop_
_entity.id
_entity.type
_entity.pdbx_description
1 polymer ?
#
loop_
_entity_poly.entity_id
_entity_poly.type
_entity_poly.pdbx_seq_one_letter_code
_entity_poly.pdbx_strand_id
1 'polypeptide(L)'
;MRDWDKIAQEMNKICAIEREVSLAQLTSFGVGGPARILAQPADRNELAHCLKFIQERELDFFIIGNGTNLLISDKGFDGVIVGTSYDLDEIEQITDDLWQWGAGVSLWRAITHSADENYAGLEPLAGIPGSVGGATVMNANAYGVSFFDKVQSVEILIPDKGYVQYKPEQLNPSYRKVNIPHRAIVTAVQVKLEHDEGRDIKIRINDFLTRRSVS
;
A
#
# COMPACT_ATOMS: atom_id res chain seq x y z
N MET A 1 -4.57 3.49 31.66
CA MET A 1 -4.66 4.34 30.46
C MET A 1 -3.23 4.55 29.98
N ARG A 2 -2.94 4.39 28.68
CA ARG A 2 -1.58 4.57 28.13
C ARG A 2 -1.17 6.04 28.25
N ASP A 3 0.10 6.31 28.54
CA ASP A 3 0.65 7.67 28.56
C ASP A 3 1.03 8.07 27.12
N TRP A 4 0.04 8.60 26.39
CA TRP A 4 0.20 8.98 24.99
C TRP A 4 1.16 10.15 24.78
N ASP A 5 1.35 11.02 25.78
CA ASP A 5 2.34 12.11 25.71
C ASP A 5 3.76 11.54 25.69
N LYS A 6 4.05 10.60 26.61
CA LYS A 6 5.35 9.92 26.65
C LYS A 6 5.58 9.08 25.39
N ILE A 7 4.58 8.33 24.95
CA ILE A 7 4.67 7.52 23.73
C ILE A 7 4.99 8.40 22.51
N ALA A 8 4.29 9.53 22.36
CA ALA A 8 4.53 10.47 21.27
C ALA A 8 5.95 11.05 21.33
N GLN A 9 6.43 11.47 22.50
CA GLN A 9 7.80 11.98 22.65
C GLN A 9 8.88 10.95 22.30
N GLU A 10 8.67 9.68 22.65
CA GLU A 10 9.60 8.61 22.31
C GLU A 10 9.55 8.25 20.81
N MET A 11 8.35 8.16 20.23
CA MET A 11 8.17 7.86 18.80
C MET A 11 8.67 8.98 17.89
N ASN A 12 8.57 10.24 18.30
CA ASN A 12 9.08 11.39 17.55
C ASN A 12 10.63 11.39 17.42
N LYS A 13 11.33 10.54 18.18
CA LYS A 13 12.77 10.32 18.01
C LYS A 13 13.10 9.30 16.92
N ILE A 14 12.09 8.59 16.43
CA ILE A 14 12.20 7.51 15.43
C ILE A 14 11.78 8.02 14.06
N CYS A 15 10.66 8.72 13.98
CA CYS A 15 10.10 9.26 12.73
C CYS A 15 9.25 10.51 13.03
N ALA A 16 8.88 11.25 11.98
CA ALA A 16 7.93 12.35 12.12
C ALA A 16 6.57 11.82 12.61
N ILE A 17 5.96 12.55 13.54
CA ILE A 17 4.62 12.23 14.03
C ILE A 17 3.70 13.45 14.08
N GLU A 18 2.41 13.17 14.00
CA GLU A 18 1.34 14.11 14.33
C GLU A 18 0.40 13.48 15.37
N ARG A 19 -0.23 14.32 16.19
CA ARG A 19 -1.08 13.88 17.31
C ARG A 19 -2.52 14.26 17.08
N GLU A 20 -3.44 13.40 17.54
CA GLU A 20 -4.89 13.64 17.49
C GLU A 20 -5.36 14.02 16.06
N VAL A 21 -4.76 13.41 15.04
CA VAL A 21 -5.03 13.71 13.62
C VAL A 21 -6.41 13.20 13.24
N SER A 22 -7.21 14.08 12.64
CA SER A 22 -8.51 13.69 12.08
C SER A 22 -8.33 12.76 10.88
N LEU A 23 -8.80 11.53 11.01
CA LEU A 23 -8.67 10.53 9.95
C LEU A 23 -9.58 10.82 8.75
N ALA A 24 -10.60 11.67 8.92
CA ALA A 24 -11.37 12.21 7.81
C ALA A 24 -10.51 12.90 6.74
N GLN A 25 -9.36 13.48 7.12
CA GLN A 25 -8.44 14.13 6.18
C GLN A 25 -7.62 13.12 5.37
N LEU A 26 -7.54 11.87 5.85
CA LEU A 26 -6.73 10.80 5.26
C LEU A 26 -7.56 9.77 4.51
N THR A 27 -8.90 9.88 4.51
CA THR A 27 -9.80 8.95 3.83
C THR A 27 -10.56 9.62 2.69
N SER A 28 -10.77 8.87 1.61
CA SER A 28 -11.53 9.38 0.44
C SER A 28 -13.00 9.70 0.74
N PHE A 29 -13.59 9.07 1.75
CA PHE A 29 -14.95 9.34 2.19
C PHE A 29 -15.07 10.61 3.04
N GLY A 30 -13.95 11.19 3.49
CA GLY A 30 -13.97 12.39 4.33
C GLY A 30 -14.53 12.12 5.73
N VAL A 31 -14.41 10.88 6.23
CA VAL A 31 -14.93 10.46 7.54
C VAL A 31 -13.86 9.77 8.38
N GLY A 32 -14.01 9.86 9.70
CA GLY A 32 -13.08 9.29 10.68
C GLY A 32 -12.67 10.29 11.75
N GLY A 33 -12.81 9.86 13.01
CA GLY A 33 -12.39 10.63 14.18
C GLY A 33 -10.86 10.68 14.35
N PRO A 34 -10.36 11.17 15.49
CA PRO A 34 -8.93 11.35 15.71
C PRO A 34 -8.18 10.02 15.90
N ALA A 35 -6.99 9.89 15.33
CA ALA A 35 -6.00 8.91 15.75
C ALA A 35 -5.08 9.51 16.82
N ARG A 36 -4.66 8.70 17.80
CA ARG A 36 -3.73 9.16 18.84
C ARG A 36 -2.43 9.69 18.25
N ILE A 37 -1.85 8.91 17.34
CA ILE A 37 -0.61 9.25 16.65
C ILE A 37 -0.77 8.86 15.18
N LEU A 38 -0.38 9.76 14.28
CA LEU A 38 -0.04 9.45 12.90
C LEU A 38 1.49 9.44 12.80
N ALA A 39 2.08 8.29 12.52
CA ALA A 39 3.50 8.11 12.27
C ALA A 39 3.79 8.17 10.77
N GLN A 40 4.81 8.94 10.41
CA GLN A 40 5.23 9.21 9.03
C GLN A 40 6.73 8.86 8.90
N PRO A 41 7.08 7.56 8.87
CA PRO A 41 8.46 7.13 8.66
C PRO A 41 8.95 7.62 7.31
N ALA A 42 10.10 8.30 7.30
CA ALA A 42 10.67 8.89 6.11
C ALA A 42 11.52 7.91 5.29
N ASP A 43 11.86 6.76 5.87
CA ASP A 43 12.58 5.70 5.18
C ASP A 43 12.30 4.29 5.72
N ARG A 44 12.85 3.28 5.03
CA ARG A 44 12.79 1.86 5.43
C ARG A 44 13.33 1.59 6.85
N ASN A 45 14.36 2.29 7.31
CA ASN A 45 14.89 2.08 8.66
C ASN A 45 13.95 2.66 9.73
N GLU A 46 13.44 3.86 9.49
CA GLU A 46 12.44 4.49 10.36
C GLU A 46 11.17 3.65 10.43
N LEU A 47 10.69 3.10 9.30
CA LEU A 47 9.52 2.22 9.27
C LEU A 47 9.73 0.96 10.12
N ALA A 48 10.90 0.32 10.00
CA ALA A 48 11.25 -0.86 10.79
C ALA A 48 11.34 -0.54 12.29
N HIS A 49 11.98 0.57 12.67
CA HIS A 49 12.07 1.01 14.05
C HIS A 49 10.70 1.43 14.62
N CYS A 50 9.86 2.09 13.81
CA CYS A 50 8.51 2.48 14.19
C CYS A 50 7.65 1.24 14.48
N LEU A 51 7.66 0.25 13.59
CA LEU A 51 6.89 -0.97 13.77
C LEU A 51 7.37 -1.78 14.98
N LYS A 52 8.69 -1.86 15.19
CA LYS A 52 9.28 -2.49 16.38
C LYS A 52 8.86 -1.76 17.67
N PHE A 53 8.91 -0.43 17.69
CA PHE A 53 8.47 0.37 18.83
C PHE A 53 6.99 0.14 19.17
N ILE A 54 6.13 0.09 18.16
CA ILE A 54 4.71 -0.22 18.29
C ILE A 54 4.50 -1.63 18.88
N GLN A 55 5.27 -2.62 18.44
CA GLN A 55 5.19 -3.99 18.94
C GLN A 55 5.65 -4.11 20.39
N GLU A 56 6.81 -3.55 20.75
CA GLU A 56 7.38 -3.62 22.12
C GLU A 56 6.46 -3.02 23.19
N ARG A 57 5.61 -2.08 22.79
CA ARG A 57 4.63 -1.41 23.67
C ARG A 57 3.21 -1.93 23.52
N GLU A 58 3.03 -3.00 22.74
CA GLU A 58 1.73 -3.61 22.45
C GLU A 58 0.68 -2.58 22.01
N LEU A 59 1.11 -1.62 21.18
CA LEU A 59 0.23 -0.59 20.65
C LEU A 59 -0.60 -1.17 19.49
N ASP A 60 -1.87 -0.82 19.48
CA ASP A 60 -2.74 -1.04 18.34
C ASP A 60 -2.29 -0.11 17.21
N PHE A 61 -2.20 -0.64 16.00
CA PHE A 61 -1.83 0.17 14.85
C PHE A 61 -2.61 -0.24 13.61
N PHE A 62 -2.69 0.70 12.67
CA PHE A 62 -3.29 0.48 11.38
C PHE A 62 -2.46 1.17 10.30
N ILE A 63 -2.31 0.49 9.16
CA ILE A 63 -1.56 1.00 8.02
C ILE A 63 -2.51 1.73 7.08
N ILE A 64 -2.22 2.99 6.78
CA ILE A 64 -2.98 3.78 5.82
C ILE A 64 -2.11 4.07 4.59
N GLY A 65 -2.58 3.61 3.43
CA GLY A 65 -2.13 4.13 2.13
C GLY A 65 -2.93 5.39 1.79
N ASN A 66 -3.48 5.46 0.57
CA ASN A 66 -4.30 6.62 0.14
C ASN A 66 -5.71 6.70 0.76
N GLY A 67 -6.05 5.81 1.70
CA GLY A 67 -7.35 5.81 2.38
C GLY A 67 -8.59 5.67 1.48
N THR A 68 -8.46 5.07 0.31
CA THR A 68 -9.52 4.99 -0.72
C THR A 68 -10.58 3.93 -0.45
N ASN A 69 -10.36 3.05 0.54
CA ASN A 69 -11.25 1.95 0.88
C ASN A 69 -11.44 1.81 2.40
N LEU A 70 -11.46 2.93 3.13
CA LEU A 70 -11.55 2.95 4.58
C LEU A 70 -12.79 3.72 5.05
N LEU A 71 -13.62 3.06 5.86
CA LEU A 71 -14.71 3.68 6.59
C LEU A 71 -14.36 3.66 8.08
N ILE A 72 -13.91 4.81 8.60
CA ILE A 72 -13.41 4.93 9.97
C ILE A 72 -14.47 5.62 10.83
N SER A 73 -14.70 5.10 12.04
CA SER A 73 -15.68 5.65 12.99
C SER A 73 -15.29 7.06 13.47
N ASP A 74 -16.28 7.91 13.76
CA ASP A 74 -16.09 9.22 14.40
C ASP A 74 -15.48 9.11 15.81
N LYS A 75 -15.52 7.93 16.45
CA LYS A 75 -14.78 7.66 17.69
C LYS A 75 -13.26 7.68 17.49
N GLY A 76 -12.80 7.63 16.24
CA GLY A 76 -11.38 7.63 15.90
C GLY A 76 -10.70 6.27 16.13
N PHE A 77 -9.38 6.32 16.32
CA PHE A 77 -8.54 5.15 16.50
C PHE A 77 -7.62 5.34 17.72
N ASP A 78 -7.83 4.53 18.77
CA ASP A 78 -7.01 4.57 20.00
C ASP A 78 -5.69 3.82 19.82
N GLY A 79 -4.89 4.27 18.85
CA GLY A 79 -3.69 3.60 18.40
C GLY A 79 -2.84 4.47 17.48
N VAL A 80 -1.85 3.85 16.84
CA VAL A 80 -0.94 4.49 15.90
C VAL A 80 -1.38 4.21 14.47
N ILE A 81 -1.63 5.25 13.69
CA ILE A 81 -1.74 5.13 12.24
C ILE A 81 -0.36 5.26 11.65
N VAL A 82 0.04 4.35 10.76
CA VAL A 82 1.33 4.44 10.05
C VAL A 82 1.02 4.73 8.59
N GLY A 83 1.48 5.89 8.11
CA GLY A 83 1.38 6.27 6.70
C GLY A 83 2.44 5.56 5.85
N THR A 84 2.08 5.08 4.67
CA THR A 84 3.01 4.42 3.74
C THR A 84 3.44 5.30 2.56
N SER A 85 3.15 6.60 2.61
CA SER A 85 3.34 7.52 1.49
C SER A 85 4.75 8.12 1.38
N TYR A 86 5.59 7.94 2.40
CA TYR A 86 6.97 8.44 2.42
C TYR A 86 7.91 7.24 2.21
N ASP A 87 8.79 7.30 1.20
CA ASP A 87 9.81 6.30 0.80
C ASP A 87 9.32 4.94 0.25
N LEU A 88 8.02 4.72 0.14
CA LEU A 88 7.46 3.54 -0.53
C LEU A 88 6.77 3.91 -1.87
N ASP A 89 7.12 5.03 -2.49
CA ASP A 89 6.49 5.52 -3.73
C ASP A 89 7.38 5.42 -4.98
N GLU A 90 8.46 4.63 -4.89
CA GLU A 90 9.40 4.38 -5.98
C GLU A 90 8.91 3.29 -6.95
N ILE A 91 9.28 3.44 -8.22
CA ILE A 91 9.13 2.43 -9.28
C ILE A 91 10.51 2.22 -9.89
N GLU A 92 11.00 0.98 -9.86
CA GLU A 92 12.31 0.59 -10.37
C GLU A 92 12.18 -0.60 -11.31
N GLN A 93 12.92 -0.58 -12.42
CA GLN A 93 13.05 -1.74 -13.30
C GLN A 93 14.23 -2.61 -12.81
N ILE A 94 13.96 -3.87 -12.48
CA ILE A 94 14.97 -4.81 -11.96
C ILE A 94 15.62 -5.59 -13.10
N THR A 95 14.79 -6.07 -14.05
CA THR A 95 15.19 -6.69 -15.31
C THR A 95 14.22 -6.25 -16.41
N ASP A 96 14.47 -6.64 -17.65
CA ASP A 96 13.63 -6.27 -18.80
C ASP A 96 12.13 -6.47 -18.51
N ASP A 97 11.73 -7.64 -18.00
CA ASP A 97 10.32 -7.98 -17.73
C ASP A 97 9.90 -7.87 -16.25
N LEU A 98 10.76 -7.38 -15.35
CA LEU A 98 10.50 -7.37 -13.90
C LEU A 98 10.65 -5.97 -13.31
N TRP A 99 9.58 -5.50 -12.68
CA TRP A 99 9.51 -4.18 -12.05
C TRP A 99 9.27 -4.32 -10.55
N GLN A 100 9.90 -3.46 -9.76
CA GLN A 100 9.64 -3.30 -8.34
C GLN A 100 8.84 -2.02 -8.11
N TRP A 101 7.69 -2.15 -7.48
CA TRP A 101 6.82 -1.05 -7.11
C TRP A 101 6.74 -0.95 -5.59
N GLY A 102 7.03 0.22 -5.04
CA GLY A 102 6.79 0.50 -3.63
C GLY A 102 5.30 0.45 -3.28
N ALA A 103 4.97 0.04 -2.06
CA ALA A 103 3.59 -0.13 -1.62
C ALA A 103 2.77 1.18 -1.51
N GLY A 104 3.46 2.32 -1.43
CA GLY A 104 2.90 3.67 -1.45
C GLY A 104 2.60 4.20 -2.85
N VAL A 105 3.19 3.63 -3.91
CA VAL A 105 2.91 4.00 -5.31
C VAL A 105 1.41 3.90 -5.57
N SER A 106 0.79 4.93 -6.15
CA SER A 106 -0.61 4.81 -6.57
C SER A 106 -0.74 3.77 -7.68
N LEU A 107 -1.75 2.90 -7.61
CA LEU A 107 -1.92 1.84 -8.61
C LEU A 107 -2.06 2.42 -10.03
N TRP A 108 -2.69 3.60 -10.14
CA TRP A 108 -2.75 4.37 -11.37
C TRP A 108 -1.37 4.72 -11.92
N ARG A 109 -0.50 5.34 -11.10
CA ARG A 109 0.87 5.72 -11.50
C ARG A 109 1.68 4.51 -11.95
N ALA A 110 1.57 3.39 -11.23
CA ALA A 110 2.26 2.16 -11.59
C ALA A 110 1.85 1.65 -12.98
N ILE A 111 0.54 1.57 -13.25
CA ILE A 111 0.01 1.08 -14.53
C ILE A 111 0.35 2.05 -15.68
N THR A 112 0.19 3.36 -15.49
CA THR A 112 0.49 4.34 -16.54
C THR A 112 1.98 4.43 -16.83
N HIS A 113 2.83 4.34 -15.81
CA HIS A 113 4.28 4.32 -16.00
C HIS A 113 4.71 3.10 -16.81
N SER A 114 4.21 1.91 -16.46
CA SER A 114 4.47 0.70 -17.28
C SER A 114 3.97 0.84 -18.70
N ALA A 115 2.79 1.44 -18.91
CA ALA A 115 2.28 1.71 -20.26
C ALA A 115 3.14 2.70 -21.05
N ASP A 116 3.73 3.71 -20.39
CA ASP A 116 4.69 4.64 -21.01
C ASP A 116 5.97 3.93 -21.45
N GLU A 117 6.38 2.90 -20.72
CA GLU A 117 7.53 2.04 -21.01
C GLU A 117 7.19 0.83 -21.91
N ASN A 118 5.99 0.79 -22.51
CA ASN A 118 5.50 -0.28 -23.39
C ASN A 118 5.32 -1.65 -22.71
N TYR A 119 4.96 -1.68 -21.42
CA TYR A 119 4.62 -2.89 -20.67
C TYR A 119 3.11 -3.00 -20.42
N ALA A 120 2.56 -4.17 -20.74
CA ALA A 120 1.13 -4.47 -20.69
C ALA A 120 0.77 -5.50 -19.60
N GLY A 121 -0.54 -5.71 -19.39
CA GLY A 121 -1.09 -6.81 -18.60
C GLY A 121 -1.81 -6.40 -17.31
N LEU A 122 -1.87 -5.11 -16.99
CA LEU A 122 -2.59 -4.57 -15.82
C LEU A 122 -3.56 -3.44 -16.16
N GLU A 123 -3.79 -3.16 -17.45
CA GLU A 123 -4.74 -2.15 -17.94
C GLU A 123 -6.16 -2.33 -17.40
N PRO A 124 -6.69 -3.56 -17.22
CA PRO A 124 -8.00 -3.75 -16.61
C PRO A 124 -8.13 -3.20 -15.19
N LEU A 125 -7.02 -3.13 -14.46
CA LEU A 125 -6.97 -2.59 -13.10
C LEU A 125 -6.86 -1.05 -13.09
N ALA A 126 -6.67 -0.42 -14.25
CA ALA A 126 -6.61 1.02 -14.37
C ALA A 126 -7.90 1.66 -13.84
N GLY A 127 -7.73 2.70 -13.03
CA GLY A 127 -8.84 3.38 -12.35
C GLY A 127 -9.29 2.73 -11.04
N ILE A 128 -8.67 1.64 -10.57
CA ILE A 128 -8.83 1.20 -9.17
C ILE A 128 -8.14 2.23 -8.27
N PRO A 129 -8.88 2.94 -7.39
CA PRO A 129 -8.29 3.93 -6.51
C PRO A 129 -7.52 3.23 -5.39
N GLY A 130 -6.32 3.72 -5.09
CA GLY A 130 -5.50 3.22 -3.99
C GLY A 130 -4.03 3.11 -4.34
N SER A 131 -3.27 2.49 -3.46
CA SER A 131 -1.85 2.22 -3.64
C SER A 131 -1.61 0.76 -4.05
N VAL A 132 -0.40 0.46 -4.52
CA VAL A 132 0.07 -0.89 -4.82
C VAL A 132 -0.01 -1.80 -3.59
N GLY A 133 0.30 -1.30 -2.39
CA GLY A 133 0.13 -2.03 -1.14
C GLY A 133 -1.32 -2.40 -0.87
N GLY A 134 -2.24 -1.45 -1.04
CA GLY A 134 -3.69 -1.70 -0.94
C GLY A 134 -4.18 -2.70 -1.99
N ALA A 135 -3.69 -2.58 -3.23
CA ALA A 135 -4.00 -3.51 -4.32
C ALA A 135 -3.50 -4.93 -4.02
N THR A 136 -2.35 -5.05 -3.35
CA THR A 136 -1.79 -6.32 -2.89
C THR A 136 -2.67 -6.94 -1.82
N VAL A 137 -2.96 -6.22 -0.73
CA VAL A 137 -3.79 -6.74 0.38
C VAL A 137 -5.18 -7.17 -0.11
N MET A 138 -5.75 -6.42 -1.06
CA MET A 138 -7.06 -6.69 -1.63
C MET A 138 -7.04 -7.66 -2.80
N ASN A 139 -5.88 -8.14 -3.27
CA ASN A 139 -5.74 -8.79 -4.58
C ASN A 139 -6.65 -8.12 -5.63
N ALA A 140 -6.39 -6.83 -5.88
CA ALA A 140 -7.23 -5.97 -6.69
C ALA A 140 -7.57 -6.65 -8.02
N ASN A 141 -8.84 -6.62 -8.39
CA ASN A 141 -9.32 -7.35 -9.55
C ASN A 141 -10.37 -6.51 -10.29
N ALA A 142 -10.34 -6.58 -11.61
CA ALA A 142 -11.31 -5.95 -12.49
C ALA A 142 -11.25 -6.60 -13.88
N TYR A 143 -12.42 -6.70 -14.52
CA TYR A 143 -12.58 -7.22 -15.88
C TYR A 143 -11.82 -8.53 -16.18
N GLY A 144 -11.80 -9.47 -15.21
CA GLY A 144 -11.20 -10.79 -15.36
C GLY A 144 -9.69 -10.87 -15.09
N VAL A 145 -9.04 -9.77 -14.73
CA VAL A 145 -7.63 -9.74 -14.31
C VAL A 145 -7.53 -9.48 -12.82
N SER A 146 -6.61 -10.18 -12.16
CA SER A 146 -6.25 -10.02 -10.76
C SER A 146 -4.83 -9.49 -10.64
N PHE A 147 -4.56 -8.69 -9.61
CA PHE A 147 -3.24 -8.11 -9.37
C PHE A 147 -2.15 -9.19 -9.24
N PHE A 148 -2.47 -10.26 -8.50
CA PHE A 148 -1.57 -11.40 -8.32
C PHE A 148 -1.30 -12.22 -9.59
N ASP A 149 -2.00 -11.97 -10.71
CA ASP A 149 -1.68 -12.60 -12.00
C ASP A 149 -0.31 -12.16 -12.52
N LYS A 150 0.16 -10.98 -12.09
CA LYS A 150 1.48 -10.43 -12.48
C LYS A 150 2.48 -10.36 -11.33
N VAL A 151 2.09 -10.59 -10.08
CA VAL A 151 2.99 -10.53 -8.92
C VAL A 151 3.96 -11.72 -8.91
N GLN A 152 5.27 -11.44 -8.79
CA GLN A 152 6.33 -12.44 -8.61
C GLN A 152 6.78 -12.56 -7.16
N SER A 153 6.83 -11.44 -6.44
CA SER A 153 7.16 -11.42 -5.03
C SER A 153 6.54 -10.21 -4.33
N VAL A 154 6.34 -10.34 -3.03
CA VAL A 154 5.87 -9.27 -2.15
C VAL A 154 6.85 -9.16 -0.99
N GLU A 155 7.42 -7.98 -0.82
CA GLU A 155 8.22 -7.65 0.34
C GLU A 155 7.29 -7.24 1.48
N ILE A 156 7.47 -7.89 2.62
CA ILE A 156 6.68 -7.66 3.82
C ILE A 156 7.63 -7.37 4.98
N LEU A 157 7.46 -6.21 5.62
CA LEU A 157 8.08 -5.91 6.90
C LEU A 157 7.26 -6.60 8.01
N ILE A 158 7.90 -7.54 8.70
CA ILE A 158 7.32 -8.27 9.83
C ILE A 158 8.05 -7.85 11.11
N PRO A 159 7.32 -7.52 12.17
CA PRO A 159 7.93 -7.26 13.47
C PRO A 159 8.84 -8.44 13.90
N ASP A 160 10.02 -8.14 14.45
CA ASP A 160 11.11 -9.07 14.80
C ASP A 160 11.82 -9.84 13.69
N LYS A 161 11.21 -10.02 12.51
CA LYS A 161 11.87 -10.70 11.36
C LYS A 161 12.50 -9.73 10.36
N GLY A 162 12.09 -8.47 10.39
CA GLY A 162 12.49 -7.47 9.40
C GLY A 162 11.81 -7.67 8.06
N TYR A 163 12.49 -7.29 6.98
CA TYR A 163 11.99 -7.38 5.61
C TYR A 163 12.11 -8.81 5.10
N VAL A 164 10.98 -9.40 4.71
CA VAL A 164 10.89 -10.77 4.22
C VAL A 164 10.20 -10.79 2.86
N GLN A 165 10.81 -11.48 1.90
CA GLN A 165 10.23 -11.69 0.57
C GLN A 165 9.33 -12.93 0.56
N TYR A 166 8.10 -12.76 0.07
CA TYR A 166 7.13 -13.82 -0.10
C TYR A 166 6.80 -14.02 -1.58
N LYS A 167 6.76 -15.28 -2.02
CA LYS A 167 6.15 -15.64 -3.30
C LYS A 167 4.62 -15.71 -3.19
N PRO A 168 3.88 -15.50 -4.28
CA PRO A 168 2.42 -15.61 -4.32
C PRO A 168 1.86 -16.85 -3.63
N GLU A 169 2.46 -18.03 -3.84
CA GLU A 169 1.96 -19.30 -3.30
C GLU A 169 2.02 -19.34 -1.76
N GLN A 170 2.95 -18.59 -1.16
CA GLN A 170 3.07 -18.47 0.29
C GLN A 170 1.98 -17.57 0.89
N LEU A 171 1.42 -16.65 0.09
CA LEU A 171 0.39 -15.69 0.50
C LEU A 171 -1.04 -16.13 0.15
N ASN A 172 -1.20 -17.22 -0.62
CA ASN A 172 -2.49 -17.82 -0.97
C ASN A 172 -3.55 -16.79 -1.44
N PRO A 173 -3.28 -16.00 -2.49
CA PRO A 173 -4.20 -14.99 -3.00
C PRO A 173 -5.50 -15.63 -3.50
N SER A 174 -6.62 -14.99 -3.19
CA SER A 174 -7.96 -15.37 -3.65
C SER A 174 -8.80 -14.10 -3.88
N TYR A 175 -10.07 -14.25 -4.29
CA TYR A 175 -10.93 -13.09 -4.58
C TYR A 175 -11.05 -12.17 -3.35
N ARG A 176 -10.52 -10.95 -3.48
CA ARG A 176 -10.52 -9.92 -2.42
C ARG A 176 -9.79 -10.31 -1.12
N LYS A 177 -8.89 -11.30 -1.16
CA LYS A 177 -8.21 -11.78 0.06
C LYS A 177 -6.80 -12.28 -0.23
N VAL A 178 -5.85 -11.86 0.61
CA VAL A 178 -4.46 -12.35 0.65
C VAL A 178 -4.06 -12.62 2.10
N ASN A 179 -3.36 -13.71 2.36
CA ASN A 179 -2.91 -14.09 3.71
C ASN A 179 -1.61 -13.36 4.06
N ILE A 180 -1.71 -12.07 4.36
CA ILE A 180 -0.61 -11.26 4.90
C ILE A 180 -0.38 -11.64 6.37
N PRO A 181 0.88 -11.81 6.83
CA PRO A 181 1.18 -12.06 8.23
C PRO A 181 0.56 -11.00 9.16
N HIS A 182 0.13 -11.44 10.35
CA HIS A 182 -0.46 -10.54 11.32
C HIS A 182 0.54 -9.45 11.74
N ARG A 183 0.04 -8.22 11.88
CA ARG A 183 0.84 -7.03 12.26
C ARG A 183 2.04 -6.77 11.33
N ALA A 184 1.91 -7.09 10.05
CA ALA A 184 2.95 -6.85 9.05
C ALA A 184 2.52 -5.81 8.01
N ILE A 185 3.51 -5.26 7.29
CA ILE A 185 3.31 -4.19 6.30
C ILE A 185 3.84 -4.66 4.96
N VAL A 186 3.04 -4.59 3.90
CA VAL A 186 3.54 -4.72 2.52
C VAL A 186 4.33 -3.46 2.19
N THR A 187 5.59 -3.61 1.79
CA THR A 187 6.51 -2.49 1.53
C THR A 187 6.87 -2.35 0.07
N ALA A 188 7.01 -3.45 -0.66
CA ALA A 188 7.24 -3.45 -2.10
C ALA A 188 6.65 -4.70 -2.76
N VAL A 189 6.43 -4.62 -4.07
CA VAL A 189 5.89 -5.71 -4.88
C VAL A 189 6.70 -5.80 -6.15
N GLN A 190 7.17 -6.99 -6.50
CA GLN A 190 7.74 -7.23 -7.81
C GLN A 190 6.66 -7.76 -8.75
N VAL A 191 6.48 -7.10 -9.87
CA VAL A 191 5.51 -7.47 -10.91
C VAL A 191 6.25 -7.83 -12.20
N LYS A 192 5.89 -8.96 -12.78
CA LYS A 192 6.35 -9.36 -14.09
C LYS A 192 5.37 -8.86 -15.14
N LEU A 193 5.86 -8.04 -16.05
CA LEU A 193 5.05 -7.45 -17.12
C LEU A 193 5.60 -7.86 -18.48
N GLU A 194 4.73 -7.87 -19.47
CA GLU A 194 5.09 -8.27 -20.83
C GLU A 194 5.27 -7.03 -21.67
N HIS A 195 6.42 -6.93 -22.34
CA HIS A 195 6.66 -5.88 -23.32
C HIS A 195 5.71 -6.06 -24.50
N ASP A 196 4.99 -5.00 -24.86
CA ASP A 196 4.03 -4.96 -25.96
C ASP A 196 4.43 -3.79 -26.88
N GLU A 197 5.06 -4.13 -28.02
CA GLU A 197 5.40 -3.15 -29.07
C GLU A 197 4.16 -2.58 -29.78
N GLY A 198 2.96 -3.05 -29.44
CA GLY A 198 1.69 -2.52 -29.90
C GLY A 198 1.42 -1.13 -29.33
N ARG A 199 1.11 -0.17 -30.21
CA ARG A 199 0.97 1.27 -29.88
C ARG A 199 -0.21 1.65 -28.98
N ASP A 200 -0.98 0.71 -28.45
CA ASP A 200 -2.34 0.98 -27.97
C ASP A 200 -2.60 0.62 -26.50
N ILE A 201 -1.57 0.36 -25.67
CA ILE A 201 -1.76 0.13 -24.21
C ILE A 201 -2.58 1.26 -23.58
N LYS A 202 -2.27 2.52 -23.93
CA LYS A 202 -3.01 3.71 -23.45
C LYS A 202 -4.46 3.72 -23.95
N ILE A 203 -4.72 3.22 -25.16
CA ILE A 203 -6.09 3.08 -25.68
C ILE A 203 -6.86 2.04 -24.86
N ARG A 204 -6.24 0.89 -24.56
CA ARG A 204 -6.84 -0.14 -23.68
C ARG A 204 -7.15 0.42 -22.30
N ILE A 205 -6.22 1.17 -21.70
CA ILE A 205 -6.46 1.88 -20.42
C ILE A 205 -7.67 2.79 -20.53
N ASN A 206 -7.73 3.64 -21.57
CA ASN A 206 -8.85 4.57 -21.75
C ASN A 206 -10.20 3.87 -21.96
N ASP A 207 -10.22 2.74 -22.67
CA ASP A 207 -11.41 1.89 -22.81
C ASP A 207 -11.89 1.39 -21.44
N PHE A 208 -11.00 0.85 -20.59
CA PHE A 208 -11.38 0.40 -19.24
C PHE A 208 -11.84 1.53 -18.32
N LEU A 209 -11.24 2.72 -18.41
CA LEU A 209 -11.69 3.91 -17.68
C LEU A 209 -13.09 4.35 -18.12
N THR A 210 -13.35 4.34 -19.43
CA THR A 210 -14.66 4.70 -19.99
C THR A 210 -15.73 3.70 -19.55
N ARG A 211 -15.43 2.40 -19.54
CA ARG A 211 -16.36 1.38 -19.04
C ARG A 211 -16.69 1.57 -17.55
N ARG A 212 -15.73 2.05 -16.77
CA ARG A 212 -15.89 2.27 -15.32
C ARG A 212 -16.62 3.57 -14.97
N SER A 213 -16.53 4.61 -15.79
CA SER A 213 -17.31 5.85 -15.56
C SER A 213 -18.80 5.69 -15.83
N VAL A 214 -19.20 4.62 -16.53
CA VAL A 214 -20.59 4.29 -16.88
C VAL A 214 -21.21 3.29 -15.90
N SER A 215 -20.42 2.68 -15.00
CA SER A 215 -20.85 1.73 -13.97
C SER A 215 -21.10 2.40 -12.62
#